data_AF-A0A4Y2MMY0-F1
#
_entry.id   AF-A0A4Y2MMY0-F1
#
_cell.length_a   1.000
_cell.length_b   1.000
_cell.length_c   1.000
_cell.angle_alpha   90.00
_cell.angle_beta   90.00
_cell.angle_gamma   90.00
#
_symmetry.space_group_name_H-M   'P 1'
#
loop_
_entity.id
_entity.type
_entity.pdbx_description
1 polymer ?
#
loop_
_entity_poly.entity_id
_entity_poly.type
_entity_poly.pdbx_seq_one_letter_code
_entity_poly.pdbx_strand_id
1 'polypeptide(L)'
;MLKICHLPVKPAISFSCNFRMITEEEEIDETEDLNDETEKIISHAEGTATSDVALRYTEQQPDAFPHNILFLKRFRDNAARKRLSAQNQTTLDSFFKH
;
A
#
# COMPACT_ATOMS: atom_id res chain seq x y z
N MET A 1 5.52 37.35 32.23
CA MET A 1 6.53 36.27 32.11
C MET A 1 5.80 34.95 31.93
N LEU A 2 5.68 34.46 30.69
CA LEU A 2 4.97 33.21 30.38
C LEU A 2 5.99 32.07 30.39
N LYS A 3 5.83 31.09 31.29
CA LYS A 3 6.68 29.89 31.35
C LYS A 3 6.25 28.92 30.25
N ILE A 4 7.16 28.61 29.33
CA ILE A 4 6.97 27.59 28.31
C ILE A 4 7.22 26.22 28.97
N CYS A 5 6.17 25.41 29.07
CA CYS A 5 6.30 24.02 29.50
C CYS A 5 6.81 23.17 28.32
N HIS A 6 8.00 22.59 28.44
CA HIS A 6 8.48 21.56 27.53
C HIS A 6 7.68 20.26 27.75
N LEU A 7 6.76 19.95 26.83
CA LEU A 7 6.18 18.62 26.73
C LEU A 7 7.02 17.78 25.75
N PRO A 8 7.47 16.56 26.11
CA PRO A 8 8.18 15.69 25.19
C PRO A 8 7.14 15.00 24.29
N VAL A 9 6.83 15.59 23.15
CA VAL A 9 5.90 14.96 22.20
C VAL A 9 6.71 14.12 21.22
N LYS A 10 6.83 12.82 21.49
CA LYS A 10 7.04 11.82 20.46
C LYS A 10 5.68 11.27 20.05
N PRO A 11 5.19 11.51 18.83
CA PRO A 11 4.20 10.65 18.23
C PRO A 11 4.93 9.70 17.29
N ALA A 12 5.32 8.53 17.79
CA ALA A 12 5.65 7.39 16.94
C ALA A 12 4.32 6.83 16.38
N ILE A 13 3.75 7.52 15.39
CA ILE A 13 2.58 7.02 14.67
C ILE A 13 3.08 5.95 13.70
N SER A 14 3.08 4.71 14.17
CA SER A 14 3.22 3.53 13.34
C SER A 14 1.87 3.24 12.67
N PHE A 15 1.61 3.87 11.52
CA PHE A 15 0.48 3.48 10.68
C PHE A 15 0.87 2.24 9.87
N SER A 16 0.62 1.07 10.44
CA SER A 16 0.79 -0.23 9.78
C SER A 16 -0.44 -0.50 8.90
N CYS A 17 -0.44 -0.04 7.65
CA CYS A 17 -1.42 -0.52 6.66
C CYS A 17 -1.07 -1.95 6.24
N ASN A 18 -1.63 -2.93 6.95
CA ASN A 18 -1.61 -4.33 6.52
C ASN A 18 -2.68 -4.54 5.45
N PHE A 19 -2.39 -4.16 4.21
CA PHE A 19 -3.11 -4.74 3.07
C PHE A 19 -2.65 -6.20 2.92
N ARG A 20 -3.58 -7.13 3.17
CA ARG A 20 -3.44 -8.56 2.88
C ARG A 20 -3.28 -8.70 1.38
N MET A 21 -2.12 -9.17 0.93
CA MET A 21 -1.96 -9.63 -0.44
C MET A 21 -2.79 -10.90 -0.55
N ILE A 22 -3.91 -10.87 -1.28
CA ILE A 22 -4.58 -12.09 -1.68
C ILE A 22 -3.71 -12.65 -2.82
N THR A 23 -2.77 -13.53 -2.49
CA THR A 23 -2.19 -14.45 -3.45
C THR A 23 -3.16 -15.61 -3.54
N GLU A 24 -4.05 -15.56 -4.53
CA GLU A 24 -4.86 -16.72 -4.93
C GLU A 24 -3.90 -17.73 -5.59
N GLU A 25 -3.40 -18.67 -4.79
CA GLU A 25 -3.20 -20.04 -5.27
C GLU A 25 -4.51 -20.78 -4.97
N GLU A 26 -5.55 -20.49 -5.75
CA GLU A 26 -6.79 -21.26 -5.69
C GLU A 26 -6.76 -22.23 -6.88
N GLU A 27 -6.51 -23.50 -6.57
CA GLU A 27 -6.68 -24.61 -7.49
C GLU A 27 -8.18 -24.64 -7.85
N ILE A 28 -8.49 -24.23 -9.08
CA ILE A 28 -9.87 -24.12 -9.56
C ILE A 28 -10.40 -25.54 -9.79
N ASP A 29 -11.12 -26.10 -8.81
CA ASP A 29 -11.98 -27.26 -9.02
C ASP A 29 -13.24 -26.79 -9.76
N GLU A 30 -13.37 -27.22 -11.01
CA GLU A 30 -14.33 -26.74 -12.00
C GLU A 30 -15.77 -27.23 -11.75
N THR A 31 -16.31 -27.18 -10.54
CA THR A 31 -17.75 -27.39 -10.32
C THR A 31 -18.26 -26.73 -9.05
N GLU A 32 -18.63 -25.45 -9.10
CA GLU A 32 -19.94 -25.00 -8.61
C GLU A 32 -20.22 -23.54 -8.99
N ASP A 33 -21.36 -23.36 -9.64
CA ASP A 33 -22.01 -22.10 -9.95
C ASP A 33 -22.38 -21.36 -8.66
N LEU A 34 -21.46 -20.51 -8.19
CA LEU A 34 -21.75 -19.49 -7.19
C LEU A 34 -21.47 -18.13 -7.81
N ASN A 35 -22.56 -17.45 -8.12
CA ASN A 35 -22.66 -16.03 -8.43
C ASN A 35 -22.11 -15.20 -7.25
N ASP A 36 -20.79 -15.15 -7.11
CA ASP A 36 -20.07 -14.11 -6.40
C ASP A 36 -19.75 -13.03 -7.42
N GLU A 37 -20.29 -11.81 -7.22
CA GLU A 37 -19.72 -10.64 -7.86
C GLU A 37 -18.24 -10.63 -7.52
N THR A 38 -17.40 -11.00 -8.48
CA THR A 38 -15.96 -11.09 -8.31
C THR A 38 -15.51 -9.70 -7.92
N GLU A 39 -15.23 -9.50 -6.62
CA GLU A 39 -14.79 -8.24 -6.07
C GLU A 39 -13.57 -7.84 -6.89
N LYS A 40 -13.72 -6.83 -7.76
CA LYS A 40 -12.73 -6.58 -8.81
C LYS A 40 -11.42 -6.16 -8.15
N ILE A 41 -10.51 -7.13 -7.96
CA ILE A 41 -9.23 -6.91 -7.30
C ILE A 41 -8.44 -5.91 -8.14
N ILE A 42 -8.09 -4.77 -7.54
CA ILE A 42 -7.31 -3.73 -8.20
C ILE A 42 -5.92 -4.27 -8.47
N SER A 43 -5.52 -4.26 -9.74
CA SER A 43 -4.17 -4.69 -10.11
C SER A 43 -3.10 -3.75 -9.52
N HIS A 44 -1.88 -4.24 -9.29
CA HIS A 44 -0.80 -3.40 -8.79
C HIS A 44 -0.50 -2.20 -9.70
N ALA A 45 -0.60 -2.36 -11.02
CA ALA A 45 -0.39 -1.29 -11.99
C ALA A 45 -1.47 -0.21 -11.86
N GLU A 46 -2.74 -0.61 -11.78
CA GLU A 46 -3.88 0.27 -11.59
C GLU A 46 -3.82 1.00 -10.24
N GLY A 47 -3.50 0.29 -9.16
CA GLY A 47 -3.33 0.89 -7.84
C GLY A 47 -2.18 1.90 -7.79
N THR A 48 -1.07 1.63 -8.47
CA THR A 48 0.06 2.56 -8.56
C THR A 48 -0.31 3.81 -9.36
N ALA A 49 -0.91 3.64 -10.54
CA ALA A 49 -1.34 4.75 -11.39
C ALA A 49 -2.36 5.65 -10.66
N THR A 50 -3.33 5.04 -9.97
CA THR A 50 -4.33 5.77 -9.18
C THR A 50 -3.70 6.52 -8.02
N SER A 51 -2.70 5.93 -7.35
CA SER A 51 -1.97 6.58 -6.26
C SER A 51 -1.20 7.82 -6.73
N ASP A 52 -0.54 7.74 -7.89
CA ASP A 52 0.18 8.87 -8.46
C ASP A 52 -0.78 9.99 -8.88
N VAL A 53 -1.96 9.65 -9.41
CA VAL A 53 -3.02 10.64 -9.70
C VAL A 53 -3.50 11.31 -8.41
N ALA A 54 -3.80 10.54 -7.36
CA ALA A 54 -4.27 11.06 -6.07
C ALA A 54 -3.23 11.98 -5.40
N LEU A 55 -1.95 11.65 -5.48
CA LEU A 55 -0.87 12.49 -4.97
C LEU A 55 -0.81 13.82 -5.72
N ARG A 56 -0.81 13.80 -7.06
CA ARG A 56 -0.80 15.03 -7.87
C ARG A 56 -2.01 15.91 -7.59
N TYR A 57 -3.21 15.31 -7.50
CA TYR A 57 -4.42 16.03 -7.17
C TYR A 57 -4.31 16.73 -5.81
N THR A 58 -3.79 16.02 -4.80
CA THR A 58 -3.61 16.56 -3.45
C THR A 58 -2.58 17.68 -3.43
N GLU A 59 -1.44 17.53 -4.12
CA GLU A 59 -0.40 18.57 -4.21
C GLU A 59 -0.88 19.84 -4.92
N GLN A 60 -1.91 19.76 -5.75
CA GLN A 60 -2.53 20.90 -6.44
C GLN A 60 -3.56 21.66 -5.59
N GLN A 61 -4.04 21.08 -4.48
CA GLN A 61 -5.05 21.75 -3.66
C GLN A 61 -4.41 22.90 -2.85
N PRO A 62 -5.02 24.11 -2.83
CA PRO A 62 -4.46 25.25 -2.12
C PRO A 62 -4.48 25.08 -0.59
N ASP A 63 -5.34 24.21 -0.08
CA ASP A 63 -5.53 23.85 1.32
C ASP A 63 -4.97 22.46 1.67
N ALA A 64 -4.10 21.91 0.80
CA ALA A 64 -3.50 20.60 1.01
C ALA A 64 -2.70 20.55 2.32
N PHE A 65 -3.17 19.74 3.26
CA PHE A 65 -2.41 19.52 4.48
C PHE A 65 -1.13 18.70 4.21
N PRO A 66 0.03 19.11 4.77
CA PRO A 66 1.29 18.38 4.58
C PRO A 66 1.21 16.90 4.98
N HIS A 67 0.39 16.55 5.97
CA HIS A 67 0.25 15.16 6.40
C HIS A 67 -0.42 14.27 5.35
N ASN A 68 -1.32 14.80 4.52
CA ASN A 68 -1.96 14.05 3.42
C ASN A 68 -0.94 13.71 2.32
N ILE A 69 -0.11 14.68 1.95
CA ILE A 69 0.96 14.51 0.96
C ILE A 69 1.98 13.47 1.46
N LEU A 70 2.40 13.58 2.72
CA LEU A 70 3.33 12.63 3.34
C LEU A 70 2.74 11.22 3.42
N PHE A 71 1.45 11.10 3.75
CA PHE A 71 0.76 9.82 3.79
C PHE A 71 0.76 9.14 2.42
N LEU A 72 0.37 9.85 1.36
CA LEU A 72 0.34 9.32 0.00
C LEU A 72 1.73 8.93 -0.53
N LYS A 73 2.76 9.73 -0.24
CA LYS A 73 4.15 9.39 -0.56
C LYS A 73 4.60 8.10 0.15
N ARG A 74 4.33 7.99 1.45
CA ARG A 74 4.66 6.79 2.23
C ARG A 74 3.88 5.57 1.77
N PHE A 75 2.63 5.75 1.35
CA PHE A 75 1.79 4.70 0.79
C PHE A 75 2.40 4.13 -0.49
N ARG A 76 2.79 4.99 -1.43
CA ARG A 76 3.50 4.59 -2.65
C ARG A 76 4.81 3.86 -2.36
N ASP A 77 5.63 4.38 -1.44
CA ASP A 77 6.91 3.75 -1.08
C ASP A 77 6.71 2.36 -0.45
N ASN A 78 5.66 2.19 0.35
CA ASN A 78 5.29 0.88 0.90
C ASN A 78 4.89 -0.10 -0.20
N ALA A 79 4.08 0.33 -1.17
CA ALA A 79 3.70 -0.51 -2.30
C ALA A 79 4.92 -0.94 -3.13
N ALA A 80 5.84 -0.01 -3.42
CA ALA A 80 7.08 -0.29 -4.13
C ALA A 80 7.97 -1.29 -3.36
N ARG A 81 8.12 -1.12 -2.04
CA ARG A 81 8.85 -2.06 -1.19
C ARG A 81 8.26 -3.46 -1.24
N LYS A 82 6.94 -3.59 -1.10
CA LYS A 82 6.27 -4.91 -1.16
C LYS A 82 6.51 -5.60 -2.50
N ARG A 83 6.46 -4.87 -3.61
CA ARG A 83 6.77 -5.43 -4.95
C ARG A 83 8.19 -5.96 -5.04
N LEU A 84 9.17 -5.21 -4.54
CA LEU A 84 10.57 -5.64 -4.53
C LEU A 84 10.78 -6.87 -3.64
N SER A 85 10.15 -6.90 -2.46
CA SER A 85 10.20 -8.06 -1.57
C SER A 85 9.59 -9.31 -2.22
N ALA A 86 8.44 -9.18 -2.88
CA ALA A 86 7.82 -10.28 -3.61
C ALA A 86 8.71 -10.79 -4.76
N GLN A 87 9.30 -9.87 -5.53
CA GLN A 87 10.24 -10.21 -6.61
C GLN A 87 11.49 -10.93 -6.10
N ASN A 88 12.02 -10.52 -4.94
CA ASN A 88 13.16 -11.20 -4.33
C ASN A 88 12.78 -12.62 -3.86
N GLN A 89 11.59 -12.79 -3.30
CA GLN A 89 11.09 -14.09 -2.87
C GLN A 89 10.97 -15.05 -4.06
N THR A 90 10.32 -14.62 -5.15
CA THR A 90 10.18 -15.46 -6.35
C THR A 90 11.53 -15.81 -6.97
N THR A 91 12.49 -14.88 -6.93
CA THR A 91 13.86 -15.11 -7.42
C THR A 91 14.56 -16.18 -6.58
N LEU A 92 14.50 -16.10 -5.25
CA LEU A 92 15.10 -17.10 -4.36
C LEU A 92 14.42 -18.47 -4.52
N ASP A 93 13.10 -18.52 -4.57
CA ASP A 93 12.36 -19.77 -4.74
C ASP A 93 12.70 -20.45 -6.07
N SER A 94 12.92 -19.67 -7.14
CA SER A 94 13.36 -20.21 -8.43
C SER A 94 14.79 -20.76 -8.40
N PHE A 95 15.68 -20.17 -7.60
CA PHE A 95 17.06 -20.60 -7.46
C PHE A 95 17.17 -21.97 -6.78
N PHE A 96 16.36 -22.24 -5.75
CA PHE A 96 16.37 -23.52 -5.03
C PHE A 96 15.60 -24.66 -5.73
N LYS A 97 14.85 -24.35 -6.79
CA LYS A 97 14.15 -25.35 -7.62
C LYS A 97 15.03 -25.92 -8.75
N HIS A 98 16.23 -25.38 -8.93
CA HIS A 98 17.21 -25.78 -9.94
C HIS A 98 18.39 -26.53 -9.33
#